data_AF-A0A6V7HXC9-F1
#
_entry.id   AF-A0A6V7HXC9-F1
#
_cell.length_a   1.000
_cell.length_b   1.000
_cell.length_c   1.000
_cell.angle_alpha   90.00
_cell.angle_beta   90.00
_cell.angle_gamma   90.00
#
_symmetry.space_group_name_H-M   'P 1'
#
loop_
_entity.id
_entity.type
_entity.pdbx_description
1 polymer ?
#
loop_
_entity_poly.entity_id
_entity_poly.type
_entity_poly.pdbx_seq_one_letter_code
_entity_poly.pdbx_strand_id
1 'polypeptide(L)'
;FYRVNYDEDSWYRIIRTLNSENLYEIHEINRAALMDDLMNLARAEMLDYRVALDGLQYVKYEINYLPFKAALNGLDYLNRRFAGGEHDELMK
;
A
#
# COMPACT_ATOMS: atom_id res chain seq x y z
N PHE A 1 5.30 -17.26 -7.13
CA PHE A 1 5.02 -16.04 -6.35
C PHE A 1 3.59 -15.62 -6.64
N TYR A 2 2.78 -15.30 -5.64
CA TYR A 2 1.33 -15.03 -5.77
C TYR A 2 0.95 -13.76 -4.98
N ARG A 3 -0.22 -13.20 -5.31
CA ARG A 3 -0.86 -12.07 -4.59
C ARG A 3 -2.06 -12.59 -3.81
N VAL A 4 -2.43 -11.94 -2.72
CA VAL A 4 -3.60 -12.32 -1.92
C VAL A 4 -4.63 -11.20 -1.95
N ASN A 5 -5.85 -11.54 -2.40
CA ASN A 5 -7.00 -10.64 -2.32
C ASN A 5 -7.98 -11.17 -1.28
N TYR A 6 -8.32 -10.32 -0.31
CA TYR A 6 -9.34 -10.61 0.69
C TYR A 6 -10.66 -9.92 0.32
N ASP A 7 -11.75 -10.33 0.96
CA ASP A 7 -12.97 -9.54 0.96
C ASP A 7 -12.75 -8.18 1.68
N GLU A 8 -13.65 -7.23 1.45
CA GLU A 8 -13.55 -5.85 1.95
C GLU A 8 -13.51 -5.78 3.49
N ASP A 9 -14.30 -6.60 4.19
CA ASP A 9 -14.31 -6.63 5.66
C ASP A 9 -12.97 -7.13 6.21
N SER A 10 -12.40 -8.16 5.58
CA SER A 10 -11.08 -8.69 5.90
C SER A 10 -9.98 -7.65 5.66
N TRP A 11 -10.03 -6.92 4.55
CA TRP A 11 -9.12 -5.79 4.32
C TRP A 11 -9.23 -4.73 5.42
N TYR A 12 -10.44 -4.31 5.78
CA TYR A 12 -10.62 -3.31 6.84
C TYR A 12 -10.21 -3.81 8.24
N ARG A 13 -10.23 -5.11 8.51
CA ARG A 13 -9.62 -5.66 9.74
C ARG A 13 -8.11 -5.48 9.72
N ILE A 14 -7.45 -5.82 8.62
CA ILE A 14 -6.00 -5.64 8.45
C ILE A 14 -5.63 -4.16 8.56
N ILE A 15 -6.33 -3.28 7.85
CA ILE A 15 -6.07 -1.83 7.84
C ILE A 15 -6.21 -1.24 9.25
N ARG A 16 -7.20 -1.69 10.04
CA ARG A 16 -7.34 -1.27 11.44
C ARG A 16 -6.15 -1.69 12.30
N THR A 17 -5.68 -2.93 12.16
CA THR A 17 -4.47 -3.39 12.88
C THR A 17 -3.26 -2.55 12.51
N LEU A 18 -3.05 -2.30 11.21
CA LEU A 18 -1.93 -1.49 10.71
C LEU A 18 -1.96 -0.04 11.23
N ASN A 19 -3.16 0.53 11.43
CA ASN A 19 -3.33 1.89 11.95
C ASN A 19 -3.44 1.98 13.47
N SER A 20 -3.04 0.94 14.20
CA SER A 20 -3.13 0.86 15.67
C SER A 20 -1.77 0.59 16.31
N GLU A 21 -1.74 0.57 17.64
CA GLU A 21 -0.56 0.14 18.41
C GLU A 21 -0.15 -1.31 18.13
N ASN A 22 -1.06 -2.12 17.58
CA ASN A 22 -0.84 -3.52 17.23
C ASN A 22 -0.20 -3.72 15.84
N LEU A 23 0.26 -2.66 15.18
CA LEU A 23 0.93 -2.72 13.87
C LEU A 23 1.98 -3.84 13.79
N TYR A 24 2.80 -3.97 14.84
CA TYR A 24 3.92 -4.91 14.88
C TYR A 24 3.53 -6.36 15.16
N GLU A 25 2.25 -6.66 15.41
CA GLU A 25 1.74 -8.04 15.39
C GLU A 25 1.81 -8.64 13.99
N ILE A 26 1.77 -7.80 12.95
CA ILE A 26 1.99 -8.22 11.57
C ILE A 26 3.47 -8.04 11.24
N HIS A 27 4.16 -9.14 10.96
CA HIS A 27 5.57 -9.13 10.60
C HIS A 27 5.89 -8.19 9.42
N GLU A 28 7.06 -7.53 9.41
CA GLU A 28 7.40 -6.52 8.40
C GLU A 28 7.29 -7.04 6.95
N ILE A 29 7.71 -8.28 6.68
CA ILE A 29 7.59 -8.88 5.35
C ILE A 29 6.12 -8.96 4.91
N ASN A 30 5.21 -9.27 5.84
CA ASN A 30 3.79 -9.34 5.54
C ASN A 30 3.21 -7.94 5.32
N ARG A 31 3.64 -6.93 6.10
CA ARG A 31 3.21 -5.53 5.86
C ARG A 31 3.67 -5.01 4.50
N ALA A 32 4.88 -5.39 4.07
CA ALA A 32 5.36 -5.10 2.72
C ALA A 32 4.52 -5.78 1.64
N ALA A 33 4.19 -7.07 1.81
CA ALA A 33 3.33 -7.79 0.89
C ALA A 33 1.91 -7.19 0.83
N LEU A 34 1.33 -6.82 1.98
CA LEU A 34 0.02 -6.17 2.07
C LEU A 34 0.00 -4.85 1.30
N MET A 35 1.05 -4.03 1.42
CA MET A 35 1.12 -2.77 0.66
C MET A 35 1.27 -2.99 -0.84
N ASP A 36 2.09 -3.96 -1.25
CA ASP A 36 2.21 -4.30 -2.66
C ASP A 36 0.87 -4.83 -3.21
N ASP A 37 0.18 -5.69 -2.47
CA ASP A 37 -1.11 -6.26 -2.91
C ASP A 37 -2.21 -5.22 -2.96
N LEU A 38 -2.39 -4.36 -1.95
CA LEU A 38 -3.38 -3.27 -1.98
C LEU A 38 -3.23 -2.42 -3.25
N MET A 39 -2.00 -2.01 -3.56
CA MET A 39 -1.73 -1.11 -4.69
C MET A 39 -1.88 -1.78 -6.05
N ASN A 40 -1.44 -3.03 -6.18
CA ASN A 40 -1.56 -3.76 -7.43
C ASN A 40 -2.98 -4.25 -7.69
N LEU A 41 -3.73 -4.63 -6.65
CA LEU A 41 -5.13 -5.02 -6.79
C LEU A 41 -6.01 -3.83 -7.16
N ALA A 42 -5.78 -2.66 -6.54
CA ALA A 42 -6.49 -1.44 -6.92
C ALA A 42 -6.21 -1.04 -8.37
N ARG A 43 -4.94 -1.13 -8.79
CA ARG A 43 -4.54 -0.90 -10.18
C ARG A 43 -5.21 -1.88 -11.17
N ALA A 44 -5.44 -3.12 -10.74
CA ALA A 44 -6.10 -4.14 -11.54
C ALA A 44 -7.64 -4.06 -11.49
N GLU A 45 -8.22 -3.04 -10.84
CA GLU A 45 -9.67 -2.89 -10.61
C GLU A 45 -10.28 -4.07 -9.82
N MET A 46 -9.44 -4.84 -9.10
CA MET A 46 -9.84 -5.97 -8.26
C MET A 46 -10.12 -5.57 -6.81
N LEU A 47 -9.79 -4.33 -6.45
CA LEU A 47 -10.02 -3.72 -5.15
C LEU A 47 -10.38 -2.24 -5.36
N ASP A 48 -11.32 -1.72 -4.60
CA ASP A 48 -11.64 -0.29 -4.66
C ASP A 48 -10.44 0.54 -4.19
N TYR A 49 -10.09 1.58 -4.95
CA TYR A 49 -8.99 2.48 -4.61
C TYR A 49 -9.16 3.12 -3.22
N ARG A 50 -10.40 3.30 -2.73
CA ARG A 50 -10.67 3.77 -1.37
C ARG A 50 -10.03 2.85 -0.32
N VAL A 51 -10.19 1.54 -0.46
CA VAL A 51 -9.61 0.55 0.47
C VAL A 51 -8.08 0.59 0.42
N ALA A 52 -7.49 0.67 -0.77
CA ALA A 52 -6.04 0.76 -0.93
C ALA A 52 -5.47 2.06 -0.34
N LEU A 53 -6.13 3.20 -0.57
CA LEU A 53 -5.72 4.49 -0.03
C LEU A 53 -5.90 4.56 1.50
N ASP A 54 -6.96 3.97 2.04
CA ASP A 54 -7.16 3.81 3.49
C ASP A 54 -6.04 2.98 4.12
N GLY A 55 -5.64 1.89 3.44
CA GLY A 55 -4.52 1.06 3.85
C GLY A 55 -3.20 1.83 3.86
N LEU A 56 -2.92 2.63 2.82
CA LEU A 56 -1.70 3.45 2.73
C LEU A 56 -1.54 4.45 3.87
N GLN A 57 -2.62 4.87 4.55
CA GLN A 57 -2.54 5.82 5.66
C GLN A 57 -1.65 5.31 6.80
N TYR A 58 -1.47 4.00 6.96
CA TYR A 58 -0.66 3.42 8.04
C TYR A 58 0.84 3.77 7.92
N VAL A 59 1.31 4.14 6.72
CA VAL A 59 2.74 4.42 6.44
C VAL A 59 3.30 5.51 7.34
N LYS A 60 2.44 6.42 7.85
CA LYS A 60 2.80 7.43 8.85
C LYS A 60 3.37 6.85 10.16
N TYR A 61 3.11 5.57 10.45
CA TYR A 61 3.56 4.87 11.65
C TYR A 61 4.65 3.82 11.36
N GLU A 62 5.00 3.60 10.10
CA GLU A 62 5.94 2.57 9.68
C GLU A 62 7.39 3.06 9.80
N ILE A 63 8.25 2.21 10.35
CA ILE A 63 9.69 2.47 10.53
C ILE A 63 10.57 1.43 9.82
N ASN A 64 10.02 0.28 9.45
CA ASN A 64 10.74 -0.76 8.74
C ASN A 64 10.91 -0.39 7.26
N TYR A 65 12.08 -0.69 6.70
CA TYR A 65 12.42 -0.32 5.33
C TYR A 65 11.54 -1.03 4.29
N LEU A 66 11.27 -2.32 4.46
CA LEU A 66 10.57 -3.11 3.44
C LEU A 66 9.13 -2.62 3.19
N PRO A 67 8.29 -2.41 4.22
CA PRO A 67 6.92 -1.96 4.00
C PRO A 67 6.86 -0.50 3.54
N PHE A 68 7.76 0.35 4.04
CA PHE A 68 7.87 1.74 3.60
C PHE A 68 8.21 1.82 2.11
N LYS A 69 9.20 1.03 1.66
CA LYS A 69 9.56 0.95 0.23
C LYS A 69 8.40 0.44 -0.63
N ALA A 70 7.69 -0.60 -0.19
CA ALA A 70 6.54 -1.13 -0.92
C ALA A 70 5.45 -0.06 -1.11
N ALA A 71 5.15 0.70 -0.05
CA ALA A 71 4.20 1.81 -0.13
C ALA A 71 4.67 2.94 -1.07
N LEU A 72 5.96 3.34 -1.00
CA LEU A 72 6.52 4.36 -1.89
C LEU A 72 6.42 3.96 -3.36
N ASN A 73 6.64 2.69 -3.70
CA ASN A 73 6.48 2.21 -5.08
C ASN A 73 5.03 2.39 -5.57
N GLY A 74 4.05 2.12 -4.72
CA GLY A 74 2.64 2.36 -5.02
C GLY A 74 2.32 3.84 -5.22
N LEU A 75 2.86 4.71 -4.36
CA LEU A 75 2.69 6.16 -4.46
C LEU A 75 3.39 6.73 -5.70
N ASP A 76 4.57 6.23 -6.07
CA ASP A 76 5.29 6.62 -7.30
C ASP A 76 4.44 6.31 -8.55
N TYR A 77 3.79 5.15 -8.58
CA TYR A 77 2.84 4.82 -9.65
C TYR A 77 1.69 5.83 -9.75
N LEU A 78 1.06 6.17 -8.61
CA LEU A 78 -0.01 7.16 -8.57
C LEU A 78 0.50 8.55 -8.98
N ASN A 79 1.68 8.94 -8.51
CA ASN A 79 2.30 10.21 -8.85
C ASN A 79 2.51 10.31 -10.36
N ARG A 80 3.11 9.31 -11.02
CA ARG A 80 3.28 9.30 -12.48
C ARG A 80 1.94 9.34 -13.22
N ARG A 81 0.92 8.67 -12.69
CA ARG A 81 -0.43 8.63 -13.28
C ARG A 81 -1.15 9.98 -13.18
N PHE A 82 -0.93 10.74 -12.11
CA PHE A 82 -1.59 12.04 -11.87
C PHE A 82 -0.77 13.23 -12.38
N ALA A 83 0.56 13.14 -12.38
CA ALA A 83 1.46 14.18 -12.88
C ALA A 83 1.37 14.36 -14.41
N GLY A 84 0.63 13.49 -15.11
CA GLY A 84 0.32 13.67 -16.52
C GLY A 84 1.56 13.60 -17.41
N GLY A 85 2.23 12.45 -17.48
CA GLY A 85 3.12 12.08 -18.60
C GLY A 85 4.35 12.94 -18.93
N GLU A 86 4.54 14.12 -18.35
CA GLU A 86 5.64 15.04 -18.68
C GLU A 86 6.15 15.79 -17.44
N HIS A 87 6.79 15.11 -16.49
CA HIS A 87 7.69 15.77 -15.54
C HIS A 87 8.68 14.83 -14.82
N ASP A 88 9.21 13.82 -15.53
CA ASP A 88 10.19 12.87 -14.99
C ASP A 88 11.65 13.43 -15.00
N GLU A 89 11.82 14.75 -15.12
CA GLU A 89 13.14 15.40 -15.15
C GLU A 89 13.61 15.99 -13.81
N LEU A 90 12.77 16.03 -12.76
CA LEU A 90 13.13 16.72 -11.50
C LEU A 90 13.51 15.83 -10.32
N MET A 91 13.67 14.51 -10.52
CA MET A 91 14.12 13.58 -9.47
C MET A 91 15.31 12.72 -9.91
N LYS A 92 16.28 13.35 -10.59
CA LYS A 92 17.66 12.87 -10.69
C LYS A 92 18.55 13.74 -9.81
#